data_AF-A0A5A7WIW8-F1
#
_entry.id   AF-A0A5A7WIW8-F1
#
_cell.length_a   1.000
_cell.length_b   1.000
_cell.length_c   1.000
_cell.angle_alpha   90.00
_cell.angle_beta   90.00
_cell.angle_gamma   90.00
#
_symmetry.space_group_name_H-M   'P 1'
#
loop_
_entity.id
_entity.type
_entity.pdbx_description
1 polymer ?
#
loop_
_entity_poly.entity_id
_entity_poly.type
_entity_poly.pdbx_seq_one_letter_code
_entity_poly.pdbx_strand_id
1 'polypeptide(L)'
;MTTTRQHIEDLDVDKWATLTRRAAADAVAAAERLGLQPRAETVAVAAMSERDLAEHRQNNGPPVPRRSLAMQLVEADHLRRVAEEQAREAHQGRLDAEAAASRARTEAEEAARAASAAAERVRAVEAESARKDAERTAERAADQKAVQQAQAETERVRAGAAAEVAAAEERVRAAEARAVERGTERTAERAAGEKTVQQLKAEIERISASAAAEVAAAEEKVRAAEARAEQRSAERTAERATGEEAVARVRGELEKVRSDAAAEVAAAQGQASGDVAAAREAAEAEVTAAREAAAAEVAAAQQAAATEIAHWQAHSEDMERWARAEVSTQMLTIPIPPLDVRSRIGAVESTIDALYQIDYVLEVGLAEDVESQFVPDLEFTRNLVWKVQQQAKDLTSELANLSSRYADASQIQAADGYAQAATDSYRAFLQRIDTAIQRLGSRFHSPDAEIIAAVTTMLSELRTQGLY
;
A
#
# COMPACT_ATOMS: atom_id res chain seq x y z
N MET A 1 145.64 -62.35 -129.78
CA MET A 1 146.47 -61.56 -128.82
C MET A 1 146.02 -61.83 -127.39
N THR A 2 146.01 -63.09 -126.96
CA THR A 2 145.32 -63.53 -125.73
C THR A 2 146.27 -64.12 -124.69
N THR A 3 147.47 -64.54 -125.07
CA THR A 3 148.43 -65.17 -124.15
C THR A 3 149.18 -64.18 -123.27
N THR A 4 149.53 -62.98 -123.76
CA THR A 4 150.32 -62.01 -122.98
C THR A 4 149.51 -61.30 -121.88
N ARG A 5 148.21 -61.06 -122.10
CA ARG A 5 147.36 -60.33 -121.14
C ARG A 5 146.94 -61.21 -119.96
N GLN A 6 146.64 -62.49 -120.22
CA GLN A 6 146.39 -63.49 -119.19
C GLN A 6 147.60 -63.64 -118.26
N HIS A 7 148.81 -63.72 -118.82
CA HIS A 7 150.04 -63.80 -118.00
C HIS A 7 150.28 -62.55 -117.14
N ILE A 8 149.82 -61.35 -117.54
CA ILE A 8 149.92 -60.12 -116.73
C ILE A 8 148.87 -60.10 -115.61
N GLU A 9 147.72 -60.76 -115.83
CA GLU A 9 146.66 -60.93 -114.82
C GLU A 9 147.08 -61.96 -113.75
N ASP A 10 147.81 -63.02 -114.13
CA ASP A 10 148.33 -64.08 -113.25
C ASP A 10 149.62 -63.71 -112.50
N LEU A 11 150.25 -62.57 -112.81
CA LEU A 11 151.40 -62.08 -112.06
C LEU A 11 151.00 -61.71 -110.63
N ASP A 12 151.76 -62.24 -109.68
CA ASP A 12 151.73 -61.82 -108.28
C ASP A 12 151.89 -60.29 -108.16
N VAL A 13 151.18 -59.66 -107.23
CA VAL A 13 150.99 -58.19 -107.18
C VAL A 13 152.33 -57.45 -107.11
N ASP A 14 153.29 -57.96 -106.34
CA ASP A 14 154.62 -57.36 -106.21
C ASP A 14 155.45 -57.53 -107.48
N LYS A 15 155.35 -58.70 -108.14
CA LYS A 15 156.01 -58.95 -109.43
C LYS A 15 155.43 -58.08 -110.53
N TRP A 16 154.11 -57.88 -110.54
CA TRP A 16 153.46 -56.96 -111.46
C TRP A 16 153.93 -55.53 -111.23
N ALA A 17 153.90 -55.03 -109.99
CA ALA A 17 154.33 -53.68 -109.68
C ALA A 17 155.77 -53.41 -110.12
N THR A 18 156.67 -54.37 -109.86
CA THR A 18 158.07 -54.32 -110.32
C THR A 18 158.18 -54.26 -111.85
N LEU A 19 157.50 -55.18 -112.56
CA LEU A 19 157.52 -55.24 -114.02
C LEU A 19 156.92 -53.98 -114.66
N THR A 20 155.80 -53.50 -114.11
CA THR A 20 155.09 -52.32 -114.62
C THR A 20 155.92 -51.05 -114.41
N ARG A 21 156.52 -50.87 -113.24
CA ARG A 21 157.41 -49.72 -112.98
C ARG A 21 158.63 -49.76 -113.90
N ARG A 22 159.29 -50.92 -114.01
CA ARG A 22 160.46 -51.08 -114.87
C ARG A 22 160.13 -50.82 -116.33
N ALA A 23 159.04 -51.41 -116.84
CA ALA A 23 158.60 -51.19 -118.21
C ALA A 23 158.24 -49.71 -118.46
N ALA A 24 157.61 -49.03 -117.49
CA ALA A 24 157.30 -47.62 -117.59
C ALA A 24 158.56 -46.75 -117.58
N ALA A 25 159.53 -47.04 -116.70
CA ALA A 25 160.82 -46.34 -116.65
C ALA A 25 161.64 -46.55 -117.94
N ASP A 26 161.71 -47.79 -118.43
CA ASP A 26 162.38 -48.12 -119.70
C ASP A 26 161.69 -47.42 -120.88
N ALA A 27 160.36 -47.34 -120.89
CA ALA A 27 159.60 -46.64 -121.92
C ALA A 27 159.83 -45.11 -121.88
N VAL A 28 159.88 -44.51 -120.69
CA VAL A 28 160.22 -43.09 -120.51
C VAL A 28 161.65 -42.82 -120.99
N ALA A 29 162.63 -43.62 -120.57
CA ALA A 29 164.02 -43.48 -120.98
C ALA A 29 164.25 -43.76 -122.49
N ALA A 30 163.42 -44.62 -123.10
CA ALA A 30 163.43 -44.84 -124.55
C ALA A 30 162.83 -43.66 -125.30
N ALA A 31 161.71 -43.10 -124.82
CA ALA A 31 161.09 -41.92 -125.41
C ALA A 31 162.04 -40.71 -125.38
N GLU A 32 162.70 -40.47 -124.25
CA GLU A 32 163.70 -39.40 -124.09
C GLU A 32 164.90 -39.57 -125.05
N ARG A 33 165.43 -40.80 -125.19
CA ARG A 33 166.52 -41.08 -126.15
C ARG A 33 166.12 -40.85 -127.61
N LEU A 34 164.86 -41.06 -127.95
CA LEU A 34 164.33 -40.84 -129.30
C LEU A 34 163.85 -39.40 -129.52
N GLY A 35 164.03 -38.50 -128.54
CA GLY A 35 163.57 -37.12 -128.61
C GLY A 35 162.04 -36.98 -128.63
N LEU A 36 161.30 -38.02 -128.21
CA LEU A 36 159.85 -38.04 -128.13
C LEU A 36 159.42 -37.74 -126.69
N GLN A 37 158.39 -36.90 -126.53
CA GLN A 37 157.86 -36.59 -125.21
C GLN A 37 157.07 -37.80 -124.66
N PRO A 38 157.43 -38.38 -123.51
CA PRO A 38 156.73 -39.53 -122.93
C PRO A 38 155.32 -39.15 -122.45
N ARG A 39 154.36 -40.09 -122.53
CA ARG A 39 152.97 -39.88 -122.10
C ARG A 39 152.89 -39.64 -120.58
N ALA A 40 152.06 -38.68 -120.16
CA ALA A 40 151.95 -38.26 -118.76
C ALA A 40 151.58 -39.42 -117.81
N GLU A 41 150.71 -40.35 -118.25
CA GLU A 41 150.35 -41.50 -117.41
C GLU A 41 151.54 -42.46 -117.23
N THR A 42 152.36 -42.64 -118.26
CA THR A 42 153.57 -43.48 -118.19
C THR A 42 154.65 -42.85 -117.33
N VAL A 43 154.82 -41.53 -117.40
CA VAL A 43 155.72 -40.77 -116.51
C VAL A 43 155.27 -40.88 -115.05
N ALA A 44 153.98 -40.74 -114.79
CA ALA A 44 153.42 -40.89 -113.44
C ALA A 44 153.67 -42.31 -112.89
N VAL A 45 153.39 -43.35 -113.67
CA VAL A 45 153.62 -44.74 -113.27
C VAL A 45 155.10 -45.07 -113.06
N ALA A 46 156.00 -44.49 -113.87
CA ALA A 46 157.44 -44.64 -113.68
C ALA A 46 157.94 -43.97 -112.38
N ALA A 47 157.33 -42.84 -112.00
CA ALA A 47 157.65 -42.10 -110.79
C ALA A 47 157.09 -42.71 -109.50
N MET A 48 156.02 -43.52 -109.58
CA MET A 48 155.42 -44.21 -108.43
C MET A 48 156.38 -45.26 -107.85
N SER A 49 156.33 -45.46 -106.53
CA SER A 49 157.02 -46.58 -105.91
C SER A 49 156.30 -47.90 -106.23
N GLU A 50 157.02 -49.03 -106.20
CA GLU A 50 156.41 -50.35 -106.39
C GLU A 50 155.30 -50.62 -105.37
N ARG A 51 155.46 -50.08 -104.15
CA ARG A 51 154.46 -50.16 -103.09
C ARG A 51 153.19 -49.39 -103.45
N ASP A 52 153.33 -48.18 -104.01
CA ASP A 52 152.17 -47.38 -104.45
C ASP A 52 151.43 -48.06 -105.61
N LEU A 53 152.15 -48.73 -106.50
CA LEU A 53 151.55 -49.49 -107.59
C LEU A 53 150.82 -50.75 -107.09
N ALA A 54 151.39 -51.46 -106.11
CA ALA A 54 150.74 -52.61 -105.47
C ALA A 54 149.45 -52.20 -104.75
N GLU A 55 149.49 -51.11 -103.98
CA GLU A 55 148.33 -50.57 -103.27
C GLU A 55 147.25 -50.07 -104.23
N HIS A 56 147.65 -49.41 -105.32
CA HIS A 56 146.71 -48.99 -106.37
C HIS A 56 145.99 -50.20 -107.00
N ARG A 57 146.68 -51.34 -107.20
CA ARG A 57 146.05 -52.56 -107.74
C ARG A 57 145.15 -53.25 -106.72
N GLN A 58 145.46 -53.19 -105.42
CA GLN A 58 144.59 -53.72 -104.36
C GLN A 58 143.30 -52.90 -104.19
N ASN A 59 143.38 -51.57 -104.16
CA ASN A 59 142.23 -50.72 -103.87
C ASN A 59 141.21 -50.65 -105.00
N ASN A 60 141.63 -50.85 -106.26
CA ASN A 60 140.75 -50.72 -107.43
C ASN A 60 140.31 -52.07 -108.02
N GLY A 61 140.84 -53.19 -107.50
CA GLY A 61 140.54 -54.55 -107.98
C GLY A 61 140.96 -54.79 -109.44
N PRO A 62 140.88 -56.04 -109.94
CA PRO A 62 141.00 -56.29 -111.38
C PRO A 62 139.85 -55.58 -112.13
N PRO A 63 140.09 -55.03 -113.33
CA PRO A 63 139.06 -54.33 -114.09
C PRO A 63 137.87 -55.25 -114.37
N VAL A 64 136.67 -54.80 -113.97
CA VAL A 64 135.40 -55.55 -114.15
C VAL A 64 135.26 -55.95 -115.63
N PRO A 65 135.03 -57.24 -115.96
CA PRO A 65 134.89 -57.68 -117.34
C PRO A 65 133.73 -56.94 -118.00
N ARG A 66 133.93 -56.47 -119.24
CA ARG A 66 132.88 -55.81 -120.03
C ARG A 66 131.67 -56.75 -120.14
N ARG A 67 130.59 -56.41 -119.41
CA ARG A 67 129.32 -57.12 -119.39
C ARG A 67 128.67 -57.07 -120.78
N SER A 68 128.07 -58.17 -121.22
CA SER A 68 127.39 -58.23 -122.53
C SER A 68 126.13 -57.35 -122.54
N LEU A 69 125.73 -56.85 -123.73
CA LEU A 69 124.57 -55.97 -123.92
C LEU A 69 123.26 -56.53 -123.33
N ALA A 70 123.09 -57.87 -123.35
CA ALA A 70 121.93 -58.54 -122.76
C ALA A 70 121.86 -58.37 -121.24
N MET A 71 123.02 -58.34 -120.55
CA MET A 71 123.08 -58.18 -119.09
C MET A 71 122.74 -56.75 -118.67
N GLN A 72 123.07 -55.75 -119.50
CA GLN A 72 122.68 -54.34 -119.27
C GLN A 72 121.16 -54.13 -119.40
N LEU A 73 120.49 -54.82 -120.33
CA LEU A 73 119.03 -54.76 -120.48
C LEU A 73 118.30 -55.41 -119.28
N VAL A 74 118.82 -56.52 -118.76
CA VAL A 74 118.26 -57.18 -117.57
C VAL A 74 118.44 -56.30 -116.33
N GLU A 75 119.60 -55.64 -116.18
CA GLU A 75 119.85 -54.70 -115.10
C GLU A 75 118.93 -53.46 -115.18
N ALA A 76 118.71 -52.93 -116.39
CA ALA A 76 117.76 -51.83 -116.62
C ALA A 76 116.31 -52.25 -116.32
N ASP A 77 115.87 -53.47 -116.69
CA ASP A 77 114.53 -53.96 -116.36
C ASP A 77 114.37 -54.21 -114.85
N HIS A 78 115.41 -54.70 -114.18
CA HIS A 78 115.42 -54.86 -112.73
C HIS A 78 115.29 -53.50 -112.02
N LEU A 79 116.08 -52.50 -112.41
CA LEU A 79 115.99 -51.15 -111.86
C LEU A 79 114.62 -50.50 -112.12
N ARG A 80 114.03 -50.74 -113.30
CA ARG A 80 112.66 -50.30 -113.59
C ARG A 80 111.65 -50.94 -112.63
N ARG A 81 111.73 -52.24 -112.38
CA ARG A 81 110.83 -52.93 -111.44
C ARG A 81 110.99 -52.43 -110.00
N VAL A 82 112.23 -52.22 -109.55
CA VAL A 82 112.51 -51.65 -108.22
C VAL A 82 111.94 -50.23 -108.12
N ALA A 83 112.08 -49.39 -109.15
CA ALA A 83 111.50 -48.05 -109.17
C ALA A 83 109.95 -48.08 -109.18
N GLU A 84 109.34 -49.01 -109.92
CA GLU A 84 107.88 -49.21 -109.92
C GLU A 84 107.37 -49.70 -108.56
N GLU A 85 108.10 -50.62 -107.91
CA GLU A 85 107.78 -51.11 -106.57
C GLU A 85 107.88 -49.99 -105.53
N GLN A 86 108.97 -49.22 -105.54
CA GLN A 86 109.14 -48.02 -104.70
C GLN A 86 108.05 -46.97 -104.95
N ALA A 87 107.64 -46.75 -106.21
CA ALA A 87 106.55 -45.83 -106.54
C ALA A 87 105.20 -46.32 -106.00
N ARG A 88 104.94 -47.64 -106.06
CA ARG A 88 103.73 -48.24 -105.47
C ARG A 88 103.75 -48.16 -103.95
N GLU A 89 104.87 -48.46 -103.30
CA GLU A 89 105.04 -48.31 -101.85
C GLU A 89 104.85 -46.87 -101.39
N ALA A 90 105.45 -45.90 -102.10
CA ALA A 90 105.27 -44.47 -101.80
C ALA A 90 103.81 -44.02 -102.01
N HIS A 91 103.15 -44.51 -103.06
CA HIS A 91 101.75 -44.22 -103.29
C HIS A 91 100.86 -44.82 -102.19
N GLN A 92 101.09 -46.07 -101.80
CA GLN A 92 100.37 -46.72 -100.72
C GLN A 92 100.60 -46.00 -99.38
N GLY A 93 101.86 -45.64 -99.06
CA GLY A 93 102.19 -44.87 -97.88
C GLY A 93 101.50 -43.49 -97.84
N ARG A 94 101.34 -42.84 -98.99
CA ARG A 94 100.54 -41.60 -99.10
C ARG A 94 99.07 -41.86 -98.80
N LEU A 95 98.47 -42.90 -99.39
CA LEU A 95 97.07 -43.27 -99.13
C LEU A 95 96.84 -43.63 -97.65
N ASP A 96 97.76 -44.37 -97.03
CA ASP A 96 97.68 -44.73 -95.62
C ASP A 96 97.82 -43.51 -94.71
N ALA A 97 98.70 -42.56 -95.05
CA ALA A 97 98.84 -41.28 -94.34
C ALA A 97 97.58 -40.41 -94.48
N GLU A 98 96.97 -40.35 -95.67
CA GLU A 98 95.70 -39.66 -95.91
C GLU A 98 94.55 -40.31 -95.10
N ALA A 99 94.50 -41.64 -95.05
CA ALA A 99 93.52 -42.37 -94.25
C ALA A 99 93.72 -42.17 -92.74
N ALA A 100 94.96 -42.15 -92.26
CA ALA A 100 95.29 -41.85 -90.86
C ALA A 100 94.92 -40.40 -90.49
N ALA A 101 95.22 -39.43 -91.37
CA ALA A 101 94.86 -38.03 -91.16
C ALA A 101 93.34 -37.82 -91.16
N SER A 102 92.61 -38.52 -92.04
CA SER A 102 91.14 -38.50 -92.07
C SER A 102 90.55 -39.04 -90.76
N ARG A 103 91.02 -40.20 -90.29
CA ARG A 103 90.60 -40.78 -88.99
C ARG A 103 90.90 -39.85 -87.83
N ALA A 104 92.11 -39.29 -87.75
CA ALA A 104 92.49 -38.34 -86.70
C ALA A 104 91.61 -37.08 -86.69
N ARG A 105 91.19 -36.58 -87.86
CA ARG A 105 90.24 -35.46 -87.95
C ARG A 105 88.86 -35.85 -87.44
N THR A 106 88.34 -37.00 -87.84
CA THR A 106 87.04 -37.49 -87.34
C THR A 106 87.08 -37.70 -85.83
N GLU A 107 88.12 -38.32 -85.28
CA GLU A 107 88.31 -38.50 -83.83
C GLU A 107 88.41 -37.15 -83.10
N ALA A 108 89.12 -36.18 -83.65
CA ALA A 108 89.22 -34.83 -83.08
C ALA A 108 87.86 -34.09 -83.11
N GLU A 109 87.10 -34.22 -84.20
CA GLU A 109 85.74 -33.66 -84.30
C GLU A 109 84.76 -34.33 -83.34
N GLU A 110 84.86 -35.64 -83.16
CA GLU A 110 84.07 -36.40 -82.17
C GLU A 110 84.44 -36.00 -80.75
N ALA A 111 85.73 -35.86 -80.44
CA ALA A 111 86.21 -35.38 -79.15
C ALA A 111 85.75 -33.93 -78.88
N ALA A 112 85.81 -33.04 -79.88
CA ALA A 112 85.32 -31.67 -79.76
C ALA A 112 83.81 -31.62 -79.52
N ARG A 113 83.03 -32.47 -80.21
CA ARG A 113 81.59 -32.61 -79.99
C ARG A 113 81.29 -33.15 -78.59
N ALA A 114 82.02 -34.16 -78.13
CA ALA A 114 81.86 -34.73 -76.80
C ALA A 114 82.21 -33.70 -75.70
N ALA A 115 83.30 -32.93 -75.87
CA ALA A 115 83.70 -31.87 -74.96
C ALA A 115 82.65 -30.74 -74.91
N SER A 116 82.11 -30.34 -76.06
CA SER A 116 81.04 -29.34 -76.15
C SER A 116 79.77 -29.83 -75.44
N ALA A 117 79.36 -31.08 -75.68
CA ALA A 117 78.21 -31.69 -75.00
C ALA A 117 78.42 -31.81 -73.48
N ALA A 118 79.63 -32.14 -73.03
CA ALA A 118 79.97 -32.17 -71.61
C ALA A 118 79.91 -30.77 -70.99
N ALA A 119 80.43 -29.75 -71.66
CA ALA A 119 80.37 -28.36 -71.21
C ALA A 119 78.93 -27.83 -71.11
N GLU A 120 78.05 -28.19 -72.07
CA GLU A 120 76.62 -27.87 -72.00
C GLU A 120 75.93 -28.55 -70.80
N ARG A 121 76.26 -29.82 -70.53
CA ARG A 121 75.72 -30.53 -69.35
C ARG A 121 76.17 -29.89 -68.04
N VAL A 122 77.43 -29.49 -67.93
CA VAL A 122 77.95 -28.78 -66.75
C VAL A 122 77.19 -27.46 -66.57
N ARG A 123 77.04 -26.66 -67.63
CA ARG A 123 76.26 -25.42 -67.56
C ARG A 123 74.79 -25.64 -67.18
N ALA A 124 74.16 -26.71 -67.66
CA ALA A 124 72.80 -27.05 -67.28
C ALA A 124 72.69 -27.41 -65.78
N VAL A 125 73.65 -28.19 -65.26
CA VAL A 125 73.71 -28.56 -63.84
C VAL A 125 73.98 -27.33 -62.96
N GLU A 126 74.89 -26.45 -63.37
CA GLU A 126 75.17 -25.19 -62.67
C GLU A 126 73.96 -24.25 -62.67
N ALA A 127 73.21 -24.17 -63.78
CA ALA A 127 71.98 -23.39 -63.84
C ALA A 127 70.88 -23.98 -62.95
N GLU A 128 70.76 -25.31 -62.88
CA GLU A 128 69.81 -25.99 -62.00
C GLU A 128 70.19 -25.81 -60.52
N SER A 129 71.47 -25.92 -60.17
CA SER A 129 71.93 -25.71 -58.79
C SER A 129 71.71 -24.26 -58.35
N ALA A 130 72.03 -23.27 -59.20
CA ALA A 130 71.77 -21.86 -58.94
C ALA A 130 70.27 -21.58 -58.74
N ARG A 131 69.39 -22.21 -59.52
CA ARG A 131 67.93 -22.11 -59.33
C ARG A 131 67.50 -22.68 -57.98
N LYS A 132 67.96 -23.89 -57.63
CA LYS A 132 67.66 -24.52 -56.33
C LYS A 132 68.19 -23.70 -55.16
N ASP A 133 69.35 -23.05 -55.31
CA ASP A 133 69.91 -22.17 -54.27
C ASP A 133 69.07 -20.89 -54.11
N ALA A 134 68.61 -20.31 -55.22
CA ALA A 134 67.68 -19.18 -55.19
C ALA A 134 66.34 -19.56 -54.55
N GLU A 135 65.79 -20.73 -54.89
CA GLU A 135 64.56 -21.27 -54.29
C GLU A 135 64.71 -21.49 -52.79
N ARG A 136 65.78 -22.16 -52.33
CA ARG A 136 66.06 -22.35 -50.89
C ARG A 136 66.25 -21.04 -50.15
N THR A 137 66.83 -20.03 -50.80
CA THR A 137 66.99 -18.69 -50.21
C THR A 137 65.65 -17.98 -50.08
N ALA A 138 64.80 -18.08 -51.10
CA ALA A 138 63.44 -17.54 -51.06
C ALA A 138 62.56 -18.24 -50.01
N GLU A 139 62.66 -19.57 -49.89
CA GLU A 139 61.97 -20.36 -48.87
C GLU A 139 62.39 -19.93 -47.46
N ARG A 140 63.69 -19.85 -47.18
CA ARG A 140 64.18 -19.35 -45.87
C ARG A 140 63.74 -17.94 -45.56
N ALA A 141 63.70 -17.05 -46.56
CA ALA A 141 63.21 -15.68 -46.38
C ALA A 141 61.70 -15.65 -46.08
N ALA A 142 60.92 -16.52 -46.73
CA ALA A 142 59.49 -16.67 -46.46
C ALA A 142 59.25 -17.24 -45.06
N ASP A 143 59.99 -18.27 -44.66
CA ASP A 143 59.92 -18.86 -43.32
C ASP A 143 60.29 -17.85 -42.23
N GLN A 144 61.38 -17.10 -42.44
CA GLN A 144 61.79 -16.06 -41.50
C GLN A 144 60.72 -14.98 -41.35
N LYS A 145 60.07 -14.58 -42.46
CA LYS A 145 58.95 -13.64 -42.42
C LYS A 145 57.74 -14.23 -41.69
N ALA A 146 57.42 -15.51 -41.91
CA ALA A 146 56.33 -16.19 -41.21
C ALA A 146 56.58 -16.26 -39.69
N VAL A 147 57.81 -16.58 -39.28
CA VAL A 147 58.22 -16.58 -37.87
C VAL A 147 58.10 -15.18 -37.26
N GLN A 148 58.56 -14.14 -37.94
CA GLN A 148 58.43 -12.76 -37.47
C GLN A 148 56.97 -12.33 -37.32
N GLN A 149 56.10 -12.72 -38.27
CA GLN A 149 54.66 -12.45 -38.20
C GLN A 149 54.02 -13.16 -37.01
N ALA A 150 54.35 -14.45 -36.80
CA ALA A 150 53.86 -15.23 -35.66
C ALA A 150 54.33 -14.66 -34.31
N GLN A 151 55.58 -14.18 -34.22
CA GLN A 151 56.11 -13.50 -33.04
C GLN A 151 55.36 -12.20 -32.78
N ALA A 152 55.19 -11.35 -33.80
CA ALA A 152 54.45 -10.09 -33.67
C ALA A 152 52.97 -10.30 -33.30
N GLU A 153 52.34 -11.38 -33.78
CA GLU A 153 50.99 -11.76 -33.37
C GLU A 153 50.95 -12.26 -31.92
N THR A 154 51.91 -13.10 -31.53
CA THR A 154 52.04 -13.56 -30.13
C THR A 154 52.25 -12.40 -29.17
N GLU A 155 53.07 -11.41 -29.53
CA GLU A 155 53.27 -10.20 -28.74
C GLU A 155 52.00 -9.35 -28.66
N ARG A 156 51.27 -9.18 -29.76
CA ARG A 156 49.96 -8.49 -29.76
C ARG A 156 48.95 -9.20 -28.86
N VAL A 157 48.86 -10.52 -28.92
CA VAL A 157 47.98 -11.32 -28.06
C VAL A 157 48.40 -11.20 -26.60
N ARG A 158 49.70 -11.27 -26.29
CA ARG A 158 50.21 -11.08 -24.92
C ARG A 158 49.91 -9.68 -24.38
N ALA A 159 50.09 -8.65 -25.19
CA ALA A 159 49.78 -7.27 -24.81
C ALA A 159 48.27 -7.08 -24.58
N GLY A 160 47.43 -7.65 -25.46
CA GLY A 160 45.97 -7.66 -25.31
C GLY A 160 45.55 -8.36 -24.02
N ALA A 161 46.06 -9.56 -23.77
CA ALA A 161 45.78 -10.33 -22.55
C ALA A 161 46.23 -9.58 -21.28
N ALA A 162 47.42 -8.96 -21.30
CA ALA A 162 47.90 -8.16 -20.17
C ALA A 162 46.99 -6.94 -19.89
N ALA A 163 46.51 -6.27 -20.94
CA ALA A 163 45.57 -5.16 -20.80
C ALA A 163 44.21 -5.62 -20.25
N GLU A 164 43.70 -6.78 -20.69
CA GLU A 164 42.48 -7.37 -20.15
C GLU A 164 42.62 -7.77 -18.68
N VAL A 165 43.75 -8.37 -18.30
CA VAL A 165 44.04 -8.71 -16.90
C VAL A 165 44.09 -7.43 -16.05
N ALA A 166 44.80 -6.39 -16.49
CA ALA A 166 44.86 -5.12 -15.76
C ALA A 166 43.46 -4.48 -15.61
N ALA A 167 42.63 -4.53 -16.66
CA ALA A 167 41.25 -4.04 -16.60
C ALA A 167 40.38 -4.89 -15.66
N ALA A 168 40.57 -6.21 -15.60
CA ALA A 168 39.87 -7.08 -14.69
C ALA A 168 40.28 -6.82 -13.23
N GLU A 169 41.58 -6.66 -12.95
CA GLU A 169 42.10 -6.30 -11.63
C GLU A 169 41.55 -4.95 -11.15
N GLU A 170 41.44 -3.95 -12.03
CA GLU A 170 40.82 -2.66 -11.70
C GLU A 170 39.34 -2.82 -11.34
N ARG A 171 38.59 -3.65 -12.11
CA ARG A 171 37.18 -3.95 -11.79
C ARG A 171 37.03 -4.65 -10.45
N VAL A 172 37.93 -5.56 -10.11
CA VAL A 172 37.95 -6.23 -8.80
C VAL A 172 38.23 -5.21 -7.70
N ARG A 173 39.25 -4.36 -7.85
CA ARG A 173 39.56 -3.30 -6.88
C ARG A 173 38.39 -2.33 -6.68
N ALA A 174 37.71 -1.93 -7.76
CA ALA A 174 36.52 -1.08 -7.68
C ALA A 174 35.34 -1.79 -6.97
N ALA A 175 35.13 -3.08 -7.23
CA ALA A 175 34.10 -3.87 -6.57
C ALA A 175 34.38 -4.06 -5.07
N GLU A 176 35.63 -4.33 -4.69
CA GLU A 176 36.07 -4.40 -3.29
C GLU A 176 35.90 -3.06 -2.58
N ALA A 177 36.29 -1.94 -3.21
CA ALA A 177 36.08 -0.61 -2.66
C ALA A 177 34.60 -0.31 -2.42
N ARG A 178 33.71 -0.64 -3.37
CA ARG A 178 32.27 -0.48 -3.18
C ARG A 178 31.71 -1.41 -2.11
N ALA A 179 32.23 -2.63 -1.97
CA ALA A 179 31.82 -3.56 -0.92
C ALA A 179 32.18 -3.03 0.48
N VAL A 180 33.37 -2.44 0.63
CA VAL A 180 33.80 -1.75 1.86
C VAL A 180 32.89 -0.56 2.15
N GLU A 181 32.62 0.29 1.16
CA GLU A 181 31.71 1.43 1.29
C GLU A 181 30.30 0.98 1.76
N ARG A 182 29.72 -0.02 1.10
CA ARG A 182 28.42 -0.65 1.49
C ARG A 182 28.47 -1.28 2.89
N GLY A 183 29.65 -1.71 3.34
CA GLY A 183 29.89 -2.16 4.71
C GLY A 183 29.79 -1.01 5.70
N THR A 184 30.44 0.11 5.40
CA THR A 184 30.39 1.33 6.22
C THR A 184 29.00 1.95 6.26
N GLU A 185 28.31 2.05 5.11
CA GLU A 185 26.92 2.51 5.01
C GLU A 185 26.01 1.67 5.92
N ARG A 186 26.06 0.34 5.82
CA ARG A 186 25.24 -0.55 6.65
C ARG A 186 25.56 -0.45 8.15
N THR A 187 26.83 -0.22 8.51
CA THR A 187 27.20 0.01 9.91
C THR A 187 26.64 1.33 10.43
N ALA A 188 26.70 2.40 9.62
CA ALA A 188 26.12 3.69 9.96
C ALA A 188 24.59 3.61 10.06
N GLU A 189 23.92 2.93 9.13
CA GLU A 189 22.47 2.68 9.18
C GLU A 189 22.06 1.90 10.43
N ARG A 190 22.80 0.83 10.78
CA ARG A 190 22.55 0.09 12.03
C ARG A 190 22.72 0.96 13.26
N ALA A 191 23.79 1.74 13.34
CA ALA A 191 24.01 2.65 14.47
C ALA A 191 22.90 3.72 14.58
N ALA A 192 22.45 4.26 13.44
CA ALA A 192 21.32 5.20 13.41
C ALA A 192 20.01 4.52 13.85
N GLY A 193 19.73 3.32 13.34
CA GLY A 193 18.56 2.53 13.72
C GLY A 193 18.57 2.15 15.20
N GLU A 194 19.71 1.72 15.74
CA GLU A 194 19.89 1.46 17.17
C GLU A 194 19.63 2.70 18.02
N LYS A 195 20.13 3.87 17.59
CA LYS A 195 19.86 5.15 18.26
C LYS A 195 18.36 5.48 18.27
N THR A 196 17.66 5.30 17.14
CA THR A 196 16.21 5.50 17.07
C THR A 196 15.46 4.54 17.99
N VAL A 197 15.86 3.26 18.03
CA VAL A 197 15.26 2.28 18.96
C VAL A 197 15.50 2.66 20.42
N GLN A 198 16.70 3.14 20.77
CA GLN A 198 16.99 3.63 22.12
C GLN A 198 16.15 4.87 22.47
N GLN A 199 15.99 5.82 21.53
CA GLN A 199 15.14 6.99 21.72
C GLN A 199 13.68 6.61 21.96
N LEU A 200 13.14 5.68 21.16
CA LEU A 200 11.78 5.17 21.33
C LEU A 200 11.62 4.43 22.66
N LYS A 201 12.59 3.61 23.08
CA LYS A 201 12.57 2.97 24.40
C LYS A 201 12.52 3.99 25.53
N ALA A 202 13.37 5.03 25.48
CA ALA A 202 13.39 6.09 26.47
C ALA A 202 12.10 6.93 26.47
N GLU A 203 11.45 7.09 25.31
CA GLU A 203 10.14 7.74 25.20
C GLU A 203 9.01 6.87 25.79
N ILE A 204 8.98 5.58 25.47
CA ILE A 204 8.05 4.62 26.06
C ILE A 204 8.21 4.60 27.58
N GLU A 205 9.45 4.58 28.09
CA GLU A 205 9.71 4.62 29.53
C GLU A 205 9.19 5.92 30.16
N ARG A 206 9.44 7.08 29.53
CA ARG A 206 8.87 8.37 29.98
C ARG A 206 7.34 8.37 29.99
N ILE A 207 6.70 7.88 28.92
CA ILE A 207 5.25 7.79 28.82
C ILE A 207 4.72 6.85 29.90
N SER A 208 5.36 5.71 30.13
CA SER A 208 4.95 4.75 31.16
C SER A 208 5.08 5.33 32.57
N ALA A 209 6.14 6.09 32.85
CA ALA A 209 6.32 6.79 34.12
C ALA A 209 5.27 7.89 34.31
N SER A 210 4.98 8.66 33.25
CA SER A 210 3.91 9.68 33.27
C SER A 210 2.54 9.05 33.52
N ALA A 211 2.22 7.97 32.80
CA ALA A 211 0.97 7.25 32.97
C ALA A 211 0.85 6.65 34.38
N ALA A 212 1.93 6.07 34.92
CA ALA A 212 1.94 5.56 36.29
C ALA A 212 1.70 6.69 37.32
N ALA A 213 2.29 7.87 37.11
CA ALA A 213 2.05 9.04 37.96
C ALA A 213 0.61 9.55 37.86
N GLU A 214 0.02 9.58 36.66
CA GLU A 214 -1.38 9.94 36.45
C GLU A 214 -2.33 8.95 37.12
N VAL A 215 -2.07 7.64 37.00
CA VAL A 215 -2.84 6.59 37.68
C VAL A 215 -2.74 6.76 39.19
N ALA A 216 -1.53 6.95 39.75
CA ALA A 216 -1.37 7.18 41.19
C ALA A 216 -2.11 8.44 41.66
N ALA A 217 -2.07 9.53 40.89
CA ALA A 217 -2.81 10.76 41.19
C ALA A 217 -4.33 10.56 41.10
N ALA A 218 -4.81 9.75 40.15
CA ALA A 218 -6.23 9.41 40.03
C ALA A 218 -6.69 8.53 41.21
N GLU A 219 -5.90 7.53 41.59
CA GLU A 219 -6.15 6.68 42.76
C GLU A 219 -6.20 7.52 44.05
N GLU A 220 -5.31 8.50 44.21
CA GLU A 220 -5.36 9.42 45.36
C GLU A 220 -6.63 10.28 45.35
N LYS A 221 -7.05 10.79 44.18
CA LYS A 221 -8.33 11.52 44.06
C LYS A 221 -9.53 10.64 44.40
N VAL A 222 -9.52 9.38 43.99
CA VAL A 222 -10.57 8.41 44.34
C VAL A 222 -10.58 8.17 45.84
N ARG A 223 -9.42 7.89 46.46
CA ARG A 223 -9.32 7.73 47.92
C ARG A 223 -9.78 8.97 48.68
N ALA A 224 -9.44 10.17 48.21
CA ALA A 224 -9.92 11.42 48.81
C ALA A 224 -11.44 11.61 48.65
N ALA A 225 -12.01 11.24 47.49
CA ALA A 225 -13.44 11.31 47.25
C ALA A 225 -14.22 10.29 48.11
N GLU A 226 -13.70 9.07 48.24
CA GLU A 226 -14.25 8.03 49.12
C GLU A 226 -14.21 8.48 50.58
N ALA A 227 -13.07 8.99 51.06
CA ALA A 227 -12.95 9.55 52.41
C ALA A 227 -13.96 10.70 52.66
N ARG A 228 -14.18 11.57 51.67
CA ARG A 228 -15.20 12.63 51.79
C ARG A 228 -16.62 12.08 51.74
N ALA A 229 -16.88 11.02 50.98
CA ALA A 229 -18.18 10.36 50.94
C ALA A 229 -18.50 9.66 52.27
N GLU A 230 -17.51 9.00 52.89
CA GLU A 230 -17.60 8.44 54.24
C GLU A 230 -17.80 9.55 55.27
N GLN A 231 -17.05 10.65 55.19
CA GLN A 231 -17.26 11.78 56.08
C GLN A 231 -18.70 12.34 55.95
N ARG A 232 -19.22 12.49 54.73
CA ARG A 232 -20.61 12.93 54.52
C ARG A 232 -21.65 11.89 54.95
N SER A 233 -21.34 10.60 54.92
CA SER A 233 -22.24 9.58 55.46
C SER A 233 -22.27 9.65 56.99
N ALA A 234 -21.12 9.83 57.64
CA ALA A 234 -21.00 10.06 59.07
C ALA A 234 -21.70 11.36 59.52
N GLU A 235 -21.50 12.47 58.81
CA GLU A 235 -22.20 13.75 59.03
C GLU A 235 -23.72 13.56 58.94
N ARG A 236 -24.23 12.89 57.89
CA ARG A 236 -25.68 12.61 57.76
C ARG A 236 -26.22 11.69 58.84
N THR A 237 -25.44 10.72 59.31
CA THR A 237 -25.84 9.86 60.44
C THR A 237 -25.89 10.66 61.74
N ALA A 238 -24.91 11.53 61.99
CA ALA A 238 -24.93 12.44 63.14
C ALA A 238 -26.09 13.43 63.07
N GLU A 239 -26.34 14.04 61.90
CA GLU A 239 -27.47 14.93 61.67
C GLU A 239 -28.81 14.22 61.91
N ARG A 240 -28.98 12.99 61.40
CA ARG A 240 -30.17 12.16 61.69
C ARG A 240 -30.32 11.87 63.18
N ALA A 241 -29.25 11.52 63.88
CA ALA A 241 -29.30 11.29 65.33
C ALA A 241 -29.75 12.57 66.07
N THR A 242 -29.17 13.73 65.73
CA THR A 242 -29.59 15.02 66.33
C THR A 242 -31.02 15.40 65.97
N GLY A 243 -31.46 15.11 64.75
CA GLY A 243 -32.84 15.32 64.30
C GLY A 243 -33.82 14.39 65.01
N GLU A 244 -33.47 13.13 65.21
CA GLU A 244 -34.24 12.15 65.98
C GLU A 244 -34.35 12.54 67.45
N GLU A 245 -33.26 13.03 68.06
CA GLU A 245 -33.27 13.58 69.42
C GLU A 245 -34.17 14.83 69.53
N ALA A 246 -34.13 15.73 68.53
CA ALA A 246 -35.00 16.89 68.48
C ALA A 246 -36.48 16.48 68.34
N VAL A 247 -36.78 15.51 67.47
CA VAL A 247 -38.14 14.95 67.32
C VAL A 247 -38.58 14.25 68.61
N ALA A 248 -37.71 13.49 69.27
CA ALA A 248 -38.00 12.86 70.55
C ALA A 248 -38.28 13.89 71.64
N ARG A 249 -37.53 15.00 71.68
CA ARG A 249 -37.77 16.12 72.59
C ARG A 249 -39.12 16.77 72.32
N VAL A 250 -39.44 17.09 71.06
CA VAL A 250 -40.74 17.65 70.66
C VAL A 250 -41.88 16.69 71.00
N ARG A 251 -41.70 15.37 70.82
CA ARG A 251 -42.69 14.37 71.24
C ARG A 251 -42.88 14.33 72.75
N GLY A 252 -41.78 14.41 73.52
CA GLY A 252 -41.83 14.50 74.98
C GLY A 252 -42.52 15.77 75.47
N GLU A 253 -42.25 16.91 74.83
CA GLU A 253 -42.94 18.18 75.10
C GLU A 253 -44.42 18.12 74.71
N LEU A 254 -44.76 17.53 73.56
CA LEU A 254 -46.15 17.30 73.16
C LEU A 254 -46.91 16.35 74.09
N GLU A 255 -46.24 15.31 74.61
CA GLU A 255 -46.82 14.41 75.59
C GLU A 255 -47.04 15.12 76.92
N LYS A 256 -46.08 15.95 77.34
CA LYS A 256 -46.21 16.81 78.51
C LYS A 256 -47.35 17.81 78.35
N VAL A 257 -47.44 18.50 77.22
CA VAL A 257 -48.55 19.42 76.89
C VAL A 257 -49.88 18.66 76.85
N ARG A 258 -49.93 17.44 76.31
CA ARG A 258 -51.15 16.61 76.35
C ARG A 258 -51.52 16.20 77.78
N SER A 259 -50.55 15.89 78.62
CA SER A 259 -50.77 15.60 80.05
C SER A 259 -51.23 16.84 80.82
N ASP A 260 -50.58 17.97 80.61
CA ASP A 260 -50.91 19.25 81.27
C ASP A 260 -52.29 19.73 80.80
N ALA A 261 -52.60 19.63 79.50
CA ALA A 261 -53.92 19.92 78.96
C ALA A 261 -54.99 18.93 79.46
N ALA A 262 -54.68 17.65 79.60
CA ALA A 262 -55.60 16.68 80.21
C ALA A 262 -55.85 16.99 81.69
N ALA A 263 -54.82 17.42 82.43
CA ALA A 263 -54.95 17.86 83.81
C ALA A 263 -55.75 19.17 83.92
N GLU A 264 -55.54 20.13 83.02
CA GLU A 264 -56.33 21.37 82.94
C GLU A 264 -57.78 21.11 82.55
N VAL A 265 -58.03 20.21 81.59
CA VAL A 265 -59.39 19.78 81.23
C VAL A 265 -60.05 19.06 82.40
N ALA A 266 -59.34 18.19 83.12
CA ALA A 266 -59.87 17.53 84.32
C ALA A 266 -60.14 18.53 85.45
N ALA A 267 -59.27 19.55 85.63
CA ALA A 267 -59.47 20.62 86.60
C ALA A 267 -60.66 21.51 86.21
N ALA A 268 -60.79 21.87 84.92
CA ALA A 268 -61.91 22.65 84.39
C ALA A 268 -63.23 21.88 84.45
N GLN A 269 -63.23 20.57 84.18
CA GLN A 269 -64.39 19.69 84.36
C GLN A 269 -64.74 19.53 85.84
N GLY A 270 -63.74 19.42 86.72
CA GLY A 270 -63.92 19.43 88.17
C GLY A 270 -64.56 20.73 88.65
N GLN A 271 -64.06 21.88 88.19
CA GLN A 271 -64.60 23.19 88.52
C GLN A 271 -66.00 23.39 87.96
N ALA A 272 -66.24 23.03 86.70
CA ALA A 272 -67.57 23.05 86.10
C ALA A 272 -68.56 22.13 86.83
N SER A 273 -68.12 20.94 87.27
CA SER A 273 -68.96 20.05 88.07
C SER A 273 -69.24 20.61 89.47
N GLY A 274 -68.29 21.33 90.06
CA GLY A 274 -68.47 22.08 91.31
C GLY A 274 -69.44 23.26 91.14
N ASP A 275 -69.32 24.02 90.06
CA ASP A 275 -70.20 25.15 89.74
C ASP A 275 -71.63 24.66 89.45
N VAL A 276 -71.78 23.52 88.76
CA VAL A 276 -73.09 22.87 88.53
C VAL A 276 -73.68 22.33 89.82
N ALA A 277 -72.87 21.77 90.73
CA ALA A 277 -73.34 21.32 92.04
C ALA A 277 -73.78 22.50 92.91
N ALA A 278 -73.00 23.58 92.95
CA ALA A 278 -73.34 24.81 93.66
C ALA A 278 -74.60 25.48 93.08
N ALA A 279 -74.74 25.51 91.75
CA ALA A 279 -75.94 26.01 91.08
C ALA A 279 -77.17 25.12 91.36
N ARG A 280 -77.00 23.80 91.46
CA ARG A 280 -78.07 22.88 91.84
C ARG A 280 -78.47 23.02 93.30
N GLU A 281 -77.53 23.16 94.23
CA GLU A 281 -77.84 23.43 95.64
C GLU A 281 -78.52 24.80 95.81
N ALA A 282 -78.08 25.82 95.08
CA ALA A 282 -78.73 27.13 95.07
C ALA A 282 -80.16 27.06 94.49
N ALA A 283 -80.35 26.33 93.38
CA ALA A 283 -81.66 26.11 92.78
C ALA A 283 -82.56 25.23 93.67
N GLU A 284 -82.05 24.21 94.35
CA GLU A 284 -82.81 23.38 95.29
C GLU A 284 -83.14 24.14 96.58
N ALA A 285 -82.27 25.05 97.04
CA ALA A 285 -82.57 25.97 98.13
C ALA A 285 -83.66 26.97 97.73
N GLU A 286 -83.62 27.52 96.52
CA GLU A 286 -84.70 28.36 95.97
C GLU A 286 -86.01 27.57 95.79
N VAL A 287 -85.96 26.34 95.30
CA VAL A 287 -87.14 25.47 95.15
C VAL A 287 -87.72 25.10 96.52
N THR A 288 -86.88 24.86 97.53
CA THR A 288 -87.34 24.59 98.90
C THR A 288 -87.96 25.84 99.52
N ALA A 289 -87.33 27.02 99.37
CA ALA A 289 -87.88 28.29 99.82
C ALA A 289 -89.21 28.63 99.11
N ALA A 290 -89.31 28.36 97.81
CA ALA A 290 -90.53 28.52 97.03
C ALA A 290 -91.62 27.52 97.44
N ARG A 291 -91.26 26.29 97.82
CA ARG A 291 -92.21 25.27 98.33
C ARG A 291 -92.70 25.57 99.74
N GLU A 292 -91.86 26.14 100.61
CA GLU A 292 -92.26 26.58 101.95
C GLU A 292 -93.16 27.82 101.88
N ALA A 293 -92.86 28.76 100.98
CA ALA A 293 -93.74 29.91 100.69
C ALA A 293 -95.08 29.46 100.08
N ALA A 294 -95.06 28.51 99.14
CA ALA A 294 -96.27 27.94 98.55
C ALA A 294 -97.09 27.10 99.56
N ALA A 295 -96.46 26.39 100.49
CA ALA A 295 -97.17 25.63 101.53
C ALA A 295 -97.85 26.55 102.57
N ALA A 296 -97.23 27.70 102.89
CA ALA A 296 -97.82 28.72 103.75
C ALA A 296 -99.01 29.43 103.07
N GLU A 297 -98.93 29.71 101.77
CA GLU A 297 -100.05 30.27 100.98
C GLU A 297 -101.18 29.24 100.77
N VAL A 298 -100.87 27.97 100.54
CA VAL A 298 -101.89 26.90 100.37
C VAL A 298 -102.66 26.63 101.66
N ALA A 299 -102.03 26.75 102.84
CA ALA A 299 -102.73 26.63 104.12
C ALA A 299 -103.69 27.82 104.38
N ALA A 300 -103.33 29.03 103.95
CA ALA A 300 -104.20 30.21 104.02
C ALA A 300 -105.33 30.17 102.98
N ALA A 301 -105.06 29.66 101.78
CA ALA A 301 -106.02 29.51 100.69
C ALA A 301 -107.07 28.41 100.93
N GLN A 302 -106.73 27.33 101.65
CA GLN A 302 -107.69 26.25 101.97
C GLN A 302 -108.74 26.67 103.03
N GLN A 303 -108.45 27.68 103.86
CA GLN A 303 -109.42 28.28 104.78
C GLN A 303 -110.35 29.31 104.10
N ALA A 304 -109.91 29.94 103.00
CA ALA A 304 -110.71 30.85 102.18
C ALA A 304 -111.55 30.11 101.09
N ALA A 305 -111.04 29.00 100.54
CA ALA A 305 -111.71 28.21 99.50
C ALA A 305 -112.98 27.50 99.97
N ALA A 306 -113.14 27.19 101.27
CA ALA A 306 -114.39 26.64 101.79
C ALA A 306 -115.57 27.65 101.78
N THR A 307 -115.27 28.95 101.63
CA THR A 307 -116.27 30.04 101.58
C THR A 307 -116.57 30.51 100.15
N GLU A 308 -115.68 30.24 99.18
CA GLU A 308 -115.77 30.71 97.79
C GLU A 308 -116.32 29.66 96.78
N ILE A 309 -116.27 28.37 97.13
CA ILE A 309 -116.80 27.26 96.32
C ILE A 309 -118.34 27.31 96.16
N ALA A 310 -119.05 28.05 97.04
CA ALA A 310 -120.49 28.29 96.88
C ALA A 310 -120.83 29.41 95.85
N HIS A 311 -119.84 30.19 95.39
CA HIS A 311 -120.04 31.37 94.53
C HIS A 311 -119.62 31.14 93.06
N TRP A 312 -118.61 30.30 92.78
CA TRP A 312 -118.03 30.14 91.44
C TRP A 312 -118.62 29.02 90.56
N GLN A 313 -119.63 28.28 91.02
CA GLN A 313 -120.41 27.36 90.18
C GLN A 313 -121.36 28.09 89.19
N ALA A 314 -121.45 29.43 89.25
CA ALA A 314 -122.32 30.23 88.37
C ALA A 314 -121.57 30.97 87.23
N HIS A 315 -120.24 30.86 87.09
CA HIS A 315 -119.46 31.65 86.12
C HIS A 315 -118.74 30.82 85.03
N SER A 316 -118.74 29.48 85.10
CA SER A 316 -117.93 28.65 84.21
C SER A 316 -118.55 28.31 82.85
N GLU A 317 -119.70 28.88 82.49
CA GLU A 317 -120.33 28.65 81.17
C GLU A 317 -119.87 29.63 80.07
N ASP A 318 -119.03 30.63 80.37
CA ASP A 318 -118.78 31.74 79.42
C ASP A 318 -117.40 31.73 78.70
N MET A 319 -116.48 30.83 79.05
CA MET A 319 -115.06 30.92 78.61
C MET A 319 -114.56 29.73 77.77
N GLU A 320 -115.42 29.13 76.93
CA GLU A 320 -115.04 28.10 75.95
C GLU A 320 -114.65 28.66 74.56
N ARG A 321 -114.45 29.97 74.39
CA ARG A 321 -114.46 30.60 73.04
C ARG A 321 -113.13 31.10 72.45
N TRP A 322 -111.96 30.86 73.05
CA TRP A 322 -110.70 31.43 72.55
C TRP A 322 -109.62 30.41 72.14
N ALA A 323 -109.78 29.84 70.94
CA ALA A 323 -108.72 29.74 69.90
C ALA A 323 -107.34 29.13 70.30
N ARG A 324 -106.89 27.95 69.86
CA ARG A 324 -106.55 27.48 68.48
C ARG A 324 -105.93 28.53 67.54
N ALA A 325 -104.61 28.45 67.27
CA ALA A 325 -103.95 28.77 65.99
C ALA A 325 -102.51 28.22 65.92
N GLU A 326 -102.08 27.77 64.73
CA GLU A 326 -100.88 27.01 64.38
C GLU A 326 -100.40 27.46 62.98
N VAL A 327 -99.08 27.45 62.65
CA VAL A 327 -98.56 27.58 61.26
C VAL A 327 -97.27 26.76 61.06
N SER A 328 -97.22 26.07 59.91
CA SER A 328 -96.21 25.15 59.39
C SER A 328 -95.62 25.68 58.06
N THR A 329 -94.35 25.42 57.75
CA THR A 329 -93.73 25.68 56.42
C THR A 329 -93.07 24.42 55.85
N GLN A 330 -93.50 24.02 54.65
CA GLN A 330 -92.98 22.91 53.84
C GLN A 330 -91.79 23.36 52.96
N MET A 331 -90.71 22.56 52.88
CA MET A 331 -89.50 22.83 52.07
C MET A 331 -89.61 22.27 50.64
N LEU A 332 -89.36 23.09 49.60
CA LEU A 332 -89.14 22.68 48.20
C LEU A 332 -87.70 22.15 48.00
N THR A 333 -87.51 21.08 47.20
CA THR A 333 -86.21 20.42 46.99
C THR A 333 -85.82 20.37 45.50
N ILE A 334 -84.53 20.54 45.19
CA ILE A 334 -83.98 20.44 43.82
C ILE A 334 -83.90 18.96 43.41
N PRO A 335 -84.44 18.55 42.25
CA PRO A 335 -84.43 17.15 41.82
C PRO A 335 -83.00 16.70 41.48
N ILE A 336 -82.58 15.56 42.03
CA ILE A 336 -81.25 14.98 41.78
C ILE A 336 -81.33 14.06 40.56
N PRO A 337 -80.51 14.26 39.53
CA PRO A 337 -80.54 13.39 38.37
C PRO A 337 -79.93 12.02 38.64
N PRO A 338 -80.47 10.95 38.02
CA PRO A 338 -79.84 9.63 38.01
C PRO A 338 -78.43 9.67 37.42
N LEU A 339 -77.52 8.85 37.96
CA LEU A 339 -76.10 8.78 37.55
C LEU A 339 -75.94 8.60 36.02
N ASP A 340 -76.85 7.86 35.40
CA ASP A 340 -76.79 7.49 33.98
C ASP A 340 -77.10 8.65 33.02
N VAL A 341 -77.72 9.73 33.50
CA VAL A 341 -78.16 10.90 32.69
C VAL A 341 -77.30 12.15 32.98
N ARG A 342 -76.51 12.13 34.07
CA ARG A 342 -75.81 13.30 34.64
C ARG A 342 -74.79 13.97 33.72
N SER A 343 -74.14 13.22 32.84
CA SER A 343 -73.09 13.76 31.96
C SER A 343 -73.59 14.75 30.90
N ARG A 344 -74.91 14.86 30.65
CA ARG A 344 -75.48 15.65 29.55
C ARG A 344 -76.56 16.67 29.96
N ILE A 345 -76.68 16.98 31.26
CA ILE A 345 -77.75 17.83 31.83
C ILE A 345 -77.23 19.03 32.65
N GLY A 346 -75.93 19.29 32.63
CA GLY A 346 -75.32 20.34 33.47
C GLY A 346 -75.90 21.75 33.25
N ALA A 347 -76.39 22.06 32.05
CA ALA A 347 -77.07 23.32 31.76
C ALA A 347 -78.43 23.44 32.49
N VAL A 348 -79.18 22.34 32.57
CA VAL A 348 -80.46 22.26 33.29
C VAL A 348 -80.26 22.41 34.79
N GLU A 349 -79.33 21.64 35.39
CA GLU A 349 -79.01 21.73 36.82
C GLU A 349 -78.56 23.15 37.21
N SER A 350 -77.67 23.74 36.39
CA SER A 350 -77.15 25.10 36.58
C SER A 350 -78.26 26.17 36.57
N THR A 351 -79.33 25.97 35.80
CA THR A 351 -80.43 26.93 35.69
C THR A 351 -81.39 26.82 36.87
N ILE A 352 -81.71 25.60 37.31
CA ILE A 352 -82.58 25.37 38.49
C ILE A 352 -81.87 25.82 39.77
N ASP A 353 -80.57 25.57 39.90
CA ASP A 353 -79.76 26.06 41.02
C ASP A 353 -79.72 27.61 41.08
N ALA A 354 -79.57 28.27 39.93
CA ALA A 354 -79.63 29.73 39.88
C ALA A 354 -81.00 30.28 40.33
N LEU A 355 -82.11 29.63 39.97
CA LEU A 355 -83.44 29.99 40.45
C LEU A 355 -83.62 29.74 41.95
N TYR A 356 -83.11 28.62 42.48
CA TYR A 356 -83.12 28.36 43.92
C TYR A 356 -82.37 29.45 44.70
N GLN A 357 -81.22 29.89 44.20
CA GLN A 357 -80.45 30.96 44.83
C GLN A 357 -81.17 32.30 44.78
N ILE A 358 -81.89 32.61 43.69
CA ILE A 358 -82.75 33.80 43.61
C ILE A 358 -83.90 33.70 44.63
N ASP A 359 -84.59 32.56 44.73
CA ASP A 359 -85.65 32.32 45.72
C ASP A 359 -85.12 32.51 47.15
N TYR A 360 -83.93 31.98 47.44
CA TYR A 360 -83.29 32.11 48.75
C TYR A 360 -82.91 33.56 49.09
N VAL A 361 -82.37 34.32 48.14
CA VAL A 361 -82.08 35.75 48.33
C VAL A 361 -83.36 36.52 48.65
N LEU A 362 -84.48 36.21 48.00
CA LEU A 362 -85.77 36.85 48.25
C LEU A 362 -86.41 36.43 49.58
N GLU A 363 -86.31 35.17 49.99
CA GLU A 363 -86.94 34.65 51.21
C GLU A 363 -86.11 34.87 52.48
N VAL A 364 -84.78 34.88 52.42
CA VAL A 364 -83.90 34.99 53.60
C VAL A 364 -83.17 36.32 53.66
N GLY A 365 -82.81 36.89 52.51
CA GLY A 365 -82.12 38.18 52.43
C GLY A 365 -83.05 39.39 52.56
N LEU A 366 -84.36 39.23 52.27
CA LEU A 366 -85.34 40.33 52.24
C LEU A 366 -86.56 40.10 53.17
N ALA A 367 -86.57 39.04 54.00
CA ALA A 367 -87.66 38.80 54.95
C ALA A 367 -87.44 39.51 56.30
N GLU A 368 -88.52 40.10 56.84
CA GLU A 368 -88.48 41.23 57.79
C GLU A 368 -88.32 40.89 59.29
N ASP A 369 -88.13 39.63 59.72
CA ASP A 369 -88.30 39.28 61.16
C ASP A 369 -87.21 38.39 61.80
N VAL A 370 -86.03 38.30 61.19
CA VAL A 370 -84.87 37.64 61.84
C VAL A 370 -83.61 38.44 61.52
N GLU A 371 -82.79 38.74 62.53
CA GLU A 371 -81.45 39.33 62.40
C GLU A 371 -80.55 38.42 61.52
N SER A 372 -80.76 38.51 60.21
CA SER A 372 -80.01 37.74 59.21
C SER A 372 -78.77 38.54 58.83
N GLN A 373 -77.58 37.95 59.01
CA GLN A 373 -76.29 38.53 58.63
C GLN A 373 -76.07 38.59 57.10
N PHE A 374 -77.07 38.21 56.31
CA PHE A 374 -76.97 38.13 54.85
C PHE A 374 -77.38 39.45 54.20
N VAL A 375 -76.40 40.25 53.78
CA VAL A 375 -76.64 41.45 52.96
C VAL A 375 -76.76 41.03 51.49
N PRO A 376 -77.93 41.22 50.83
CA PRO A 376 -78.10 40.84 49.43
C PRO A 376 -77.13 41.60 48.51
N ASP A 377 -76.28 40.88 47.79
CA ASP A 377 -75.39 41.45 46.78
C ASP A 377 -76.14 41.64 45.45
N LEU A 378 -76.30 42.90 45.04
CA LEU A 378 -76.97 43.29 43.81
C LEU A 378 -76.24 42.77 42.56
N GLU A 379 -74.91 42.78 42.55
CA GLU A 379 -74.13 42.33 41.39
C GLU A 379 -74.21 40.81 41.25
N PHE A 380 -74.15 40.09 42.38
CA PHE A 380 -74.41 38.65 42.43
C PHE A 380 -75.81 38.30 41.92
N THR A 381 -76.85 39.01 42.36
CA THR A 381 -78.23 38.73 41.94
C THR A 381 -78.47 39.07 40.47
N ARG A 382 -77.87 40.15 39.95
CA ARG A 382 -77.89 40.48 38.52
C ARG A 382 -77.20 39.42 37.67
N ASN A 383 -76.09 38.87 38.13
CA ASN A 383 -75.40 37.77 37.45
C ASN A 383 -76.25 36.49 37.41
N LEU A 384 -76.95 36.16 38.51
CA LEU A 384 -77.90 35.04 38.54
C LEU A 384 -79.08 35.26 37.58
N VAL A 385 -79.67 36.45 37.60
CA VAL A 385 -80.75 36.84 36.69
C VAL A 385 -80.32 36.72 35.23
N TRP A 386 -79.16 37.28 34.87
CA TRP A 386 -78.63 37.19 33.52
C TRP A 386 -78.39 35.74 33.10
N LYS A 387 -77.84 34.92 34.01
CA LYS A 387 -77.60 33.49 33.76
C LYS A 387 -78.89 32.74 33.48
N VAL A 388 -79.95 32.96 34.27
CA VAL A 388 -81.27 32.38 34.03
C VAL A 388 -81.84 32.86 32.70
N GLN A 389 -81.76 34.16 32.36
CA GLN A 389 -82.26 34.68 31.08
C GLN A 389 -81.55 34.09 29.86
N GLN A 390 -80.25 33.84 29.94
CA GLN A 390 -79.51 33.21 28.84
C GLN A 390 -79.85 31.72 28.71
N GLN A 391 -79.85 31.00 29.83
CA GLN A 391 -80.01 29.54 29.82
C GLN A 391 -81.47 29.10 29.61
N ALA A 392 -82.45 29.90 30.06
CA ALA A 392 -83.87 29.58 29.91
C ALA A 392 -84.33 29.48 28.45
N LYS A 393 -83.71 30.24 27.53
CA LYS A 393 -84.06 30.25 26.09
C LYS A 393 -83.95 28.86 25.46
N ASP A 394 -82.93 28.11 25.86
CA ASP A 394 -82.68 26.78 25.33
C ASP A 394 -83.25 25.69 26.25
N LEU A 395 -83.49 25.99 27.53
CA LEU A 395 -83.89 25.03 28.58
C LEU A 395 -85.11 24.18 28.22
N THR A 396 -86.20 24.79 27.74
CA THR A 396 -87.41 24.03 27.38
C THR A 396 -87.16 23.09 26.20
N SER A 397 -86.32 23.50 25.25
CA SER A 397 -85.91 22.65 24.12
C SER A 397 -84.95 21.53 24.57
N GLU A 398 -84.07 21.81 25.53
CA GLU A 398 -83.14 20.84 26.09
C GLU A 398 -83.85 19.76 26.91
N LEU A 399 -84.83 20.15 27.73
CA LEU A 399 -85.66 19.24 28.51
C LEU A 399 -86.57 18.40 27.63
N ALA A 400 -87.25 19.00 26.63
CA ALA A 400 -88.13 18.28 25.73
C ALA A 400 -87.39 17.24 24.85
N ASN A 401 -86.13 17.51 24.50
CA ASN A 401 -85.31 16.60 23.69
C ASN A 401 -84.38 15.72 24.52
N LEU A 402 -84.47 15.73 25.86
CA LEU A 402 -83.48 15.09 26.72
C LEU A 402 -83.45 13.57 26.52
N SER A 403 -84.60 12.92 26.44
CA SER A 403 -84.69 11.47 26.21
C SER A 403 -84.21 11.05 24.83
N SER A 404 -84.42 11.88 23.79
CA SER A 404 -83.95 11.59 22.43
C SER A 404 -82.42 11.53 22.30
N ARG A 405 -81.67 12.00 23.30
CA ARG A 405 -80.20 11.95 23.35
C ARG A 405 -79.65 10.59 23.79
N TYR A 406 -80.51 9.65 24.19
CA TYR A 406 -80.16 8.33 24.67
C TYR A 406 -80.75 7.24 23.78
N ALA A 407 -80.00 6.15 23.59
CA ALA A 407 -80.44 5.01 22.79
C ALA A 407 -80.96 3.84 23.66
N ASP A 408 -80.59 3.82 24.95
CA ASP A 408 -80.98 2.76 25.87
C ASP A 408 -82.33 3.07 26.54
N ALA A 409 -83.22 2.06 26.59
CA ALA A 409 -84.59 2.24 27.07
C ALA A 409 -84.67 2.64 28.55
N SER A 410 -83.73 2.15 29.39
CA SER A 410 -83.70 2.51 30.81
C SER A 410 -83.22 3.95 31.03
N GLN A 411 -82.26 4.40 30.21
CA GLN A 411 -81.77 5.78 30.23
C GLN A 411 -82.80 6.78 29.66
N ILE A 412 -83.56 6.37 28.64
CA ILE A 412 -84.69 7.16 28.11
C ILE A 412 -85.73 7.40 29.20
N GLN A 413 -86.14 6.35 29.92
CA GLN A 413 -87.13 6.46 31.00
C GLN A 413 -86.62 7.31 32.17
N ALA A 414 -85.35 7.16 32.55
CA ALA A 414 -84.72 7.98 33.58
C ALA A 414 -84.60 9.46 33.16
N ALA A 415 -84.29 9.71 31.89
CA ALA A 415 -84.22 11.05 31.32
C ALA A 415 -85.59 11.72 31.24
N ASP A 416 -86.65 10.99 30.85
CA ASP A 416 -88.02 11.51 30.85
C ASP A 416 -88.51 11.85 32.27
N GLY A 417 -88.24 10.96 33.24
CA GLY A 417 -88.59 11.19 34.65
C GLY A 417 -87.86 12.40 35.25
N TYR A 418 -86.57 12.55 34.96
CA TYR A 418 -85.82 13.73 35.38
C TYR A 418 -86.29 15.01 34.67
N ALA A 419 -86.56 14.95 33.36
CA ALA A 419 -87.03 16.11 32.60
C ALA A 419 -88.36 16.65 33.14
N GLN A 420 -89.27 15.75 33.54
CA GLN A 420 -90.54 16.12 34.16
C GLN A 420 -90.33 16.78 35.53
N ALA A 421 -89.55 16.15 36.42
CA ALA A 421 -89.26 16.69 37.75
C ALA A 421 -88.52 18.05 37.70
N ALA A 422 -87.57 18.19 36.76
CA ALA A 422 -86.84 19.42 36.50
C ALA A 422 -87.77 20.54 35.99
N THR A 423 -88.70 20.21 35.08
CA THR A 423 -89.70 21.16 34.57
C THR A 423 -90.64 21.63 35.70
N ASP A 424 -91.10 20.72 36.55
CA ASP A 424 -92.00 21.05 37.66
C ASP A 424 -91.29 21.90 38.71
N SER A 425 -90.03 21.60 39.02
CA SER A 425 -89.21 22.38 39.95
C SER A 425 -88.91 23.78 39.41
N TYR A 426 -88.55 23.88 38.13
CA TYR A 426 -88.34 25.16 37.45
C TYR A 426 -89.59 26.04 37.52
N ARG A 427 -90.78 25.47 37.23
CA ARG A 427 -92.06 26.20 37.34
C ARG A 427 -92.37 26.59 38.77
N ALA A 428 -92.17 25.70 39.74
CA ALA A 428 -92.45 25.97 41.15
C ALA A 428 -91.56 27.08 41.71
N PHE A 429 -90.27 27.11 41.35
CA PHE A 429 -89.38 28.20 41.74
C PHE A 429 -89.80 29.53 41.14
N LEU A 430 -90.14 29.59 39.84
CA LEU A 430 -90.60 30.83 39.23
C LEU A 430 -91.89 31.36 39.88
N GLN A 431 -92.84 30.48 40.23
CA GLN A 431 -94.07 30.85 40.93
C GLN A 431 -93.81 31.37 42.35
N ARG A 432 -92.87 30.75 43.07
CA ARG A 432 -92.51 31.18 44.42
C ARG A 432 -91.76 32.52 44.40
N ILE A 433 -90.82 32.69 43.47
CA ILE A 433 -90.13 33.97 43.23
C ILE A 433 -91.14 35.08 42.88
N ASP A 434 -92.11 34.81 42.02
CA ASP A 434 -93.18 35.77 41.68
C ASP A 434 -94.06 36.10 42.89
N THR A 435 -94.40 35.10 43.72
CA THR A 435 -95.16 35.31 44.97
C THR A 435 -94.35 36.11 45.99
N ALA A 436 -93.06 35.81 46.12
CA ALA A 436 -92.14 36.53 46.97
C ALA A 436 -92.04 37.99 46.51
N ILE A 437 -91.84 38.25 45.21
CA ILE A 437 -91.82 39.60 44.63
C ILE A 437 -93.14 40.34 44.85
N GLN A 438 -94.30 39.67 44.76
CA GLN A 438 -95.59 40.33 45.03
C GLN A 438 -95.73 40.73 46.51
N ARG A 439 -95.30 39.87 47.43
CA ARG A 439 -95.30 40.18 48.87
C ARG A 439 -94.34 41.31 49.18
N LEU A 440 -93.13 41.20 48.65
CA LEU A 440 -92.05 42.14 48.78
C LEU A 440 -92.48 43.50 48.18
N GLY A 441 -92.93 43.56 46.93
CA GLY A 441 -93.16 44.79 46.13
C GLY A 441 -94.13 45.81 46.72
N SER A 442 -94.79 45.49 47.83
CA SER A 442 -95.57 46.41 48.66
C SER A 442 -94.74 47.25 49.66
N ARG A 443 -93.43 47.01 49.82
CA ARG A 443 -92.60 47.56 50.91
C ARG A 443 -91.11 47.71 50.54
N PHE A 444 -90.56 48.85 50.03
CA PHE A 444 -89.07 48.96 49.88
C PHE A 444 -88.35 50.31 50.03
N HIS A 445 -87.08 50.15 50.43
CA HIS A 445 -85.94 51.07 50.46
C HIS A 445 -84.94 50.78 49.30
N SER A 446 -83.96 51.68 49.07
CA SER A 446 -83.22 51.86 47.80
C SER A 446 -82.49 50.64 47.17
N PRO A 447 -81.70 49.79 47.87
CA PRO A 447 -80.96 48.71 47.21
C PRO A 447 -81.83 47.48 46.88
N ASP A 448 -82.80 47.15 47.73
CA ASP A 448 -83.73 46.03 47.54
C ASP A 448 -84.64 46.27 46.34
N ALA A 449 -85.02 47.53 46.10
CA ALA A 449 -85.80 47.93 44.94
C ALA A 449 -85.09 47.63 43.60
N GLU A 450 -83.75 47.75 43.54
CA GLU A 450 -82.99 47.42 42.32
C GLU A 450 -82.88 45.91 42.08
N ILE A 451 -82.74 45.12 43.15
CA ILE A 451 -82.73 43.66 43.09
C ILE A 451 -84.10 43.17 42.59
N ILE A 452 -85.17 43.69 43.18
CA ILE A 452 -86.53 43.30 42.82
C ILE A 452 -86.87 43.75 41.41
N ALA A 453 -86.44 44.93 40.98
CA ALA A 453 -86.58 45.36 39.59
C ALA A 453 -85.90 44.39 38.62
N ALA A 454 -84.65 43.97 38.91
CA ALA A 454 -83.92 43.04 38.05
C ALA A 454 -84.62 41.67 37.94
N VAL A 455 -85.07 41.09 39.06
CA VAL A 455 -85.79 39.81 39.05
C VAL A 455 -87.18 39.94 38.43
N THR A 456 -87.87 41.08 38.62
CA THR A 456 -89.16 41.36 37.95
C THR A 456 -88.98 41.45 36.43
N THR A 457 -87.92 42.12 35.96
CA THR A 457 -87.59 42.17 34.53
C THR A 457 -87.33 40.78 33.98
N MET A 458 -86.57 39.95 34.69
CA MET A 458 -86.35 38.54 34.32
C MET A 458 -87.66 37.78 34.13
N LEU A 459 -88.56 37.80 35.13
CA LEU A 459 -89.85 37.11 35.06
C LEU A 459 -90.72 37.63 33.92
N SER A 460 -90.71 38.94 33.67
CA SER A 460 -91.44 39.54 32.56
C SER A 460 -90.91 39.07 31.20
N GLU A 461 -89.59 38.98 31.05
CA GLU A 461 -88.96 38.52 29.81
C GLU A 461 -89.24 37.03 29.57
N LEU A 462 -89.16 36.20 30.63
CA LEU A 462 -89.51 34.77 30.56
C LEU A 462 -90.98 34.55 30.18
N ARG A 463 -91.92 35.37 30.71
CA ARG A 463 -93.34 35.34 30.29
C ARG A 463 -93.51 35.71 28.82
N THR A 464 -92.81 36.76 28.34
CA THR A 464 -92.90 37.17 26.93
C THR A 464 -92.35 36.13 25.96
N GLN A 465 -91.41 35.30 26.42
CA GLN A 465 -90.84 34.19 25.64
C GLN A 465 -91.67 32.90 25.75
N GLY A 466 -92.73 32.87 26.56
CA GLY A 466 -93.58 31.70 26.76
C GLY A 466 -92.95 30.60 27.62
N LEU A 467 -91.92 30.96 28.40
CA LEU A 467 -91.12 30.04 29.22
C LEU A 467 -91.51 30.07 30.72
N TYR A 468 -92.37 31.01 31.12
CA TYR A 468 -92.95 31.15 32.46
C TYR A 468 -94.47 31.34 32.39
#